data_AF-A0AAW3TRL5-F1
#
_entry.id   AF-A0AAW3TRL5-F1
#
_cell.length_a   1.000
_cell.length_b   1.000
_cell.length_c   1.000
_cell.angle_alpha   90.00
_cell.angle_beta   90.00
_cell.angle_gamma   90.00
#
_symmetry.space_group_name_H-M   'P 1'
#
loop_
_entity.id
_entity.type
_entity.pdbx_description
1 polymer ?
#
loop_
_entity_poly.entity_id
_entity_poly.type
_entity_poly.pdbx_seq_one_letter_code
_entity_poly.pdbx_strand_id
1 'polypeptide(L)'
;MTEVDEQIARARATMARISEDYRGPVAEKLGTVYRAHGKRLKRKAVGVGTRFAIICAVNAIILIAAAVAGMVVPLGLFGGLAVLLLMAAVTIAIAIAPAARAPSEKVLRETDIKTLPAKTERWLDAQRPMLPAPARGLVDQIGVRLETLSAQLGRLDGREEEAYEVRRLIGEQLPAFVTDYARVPEPLRRVERNGRTPDAELVAGLKLIEQEIADMTARLAQSDLDSLSTRGRYLEIKYRDEGGDRP
;
A
#
# COMPACT_ATOMS: atom_id res chain seq x y z
N MET A 1 -20.46 43.28 27.57
CA MET A 1 -19.42 42.58 26.79
C MET A 1 -18.18 43.45 26.84
N THR A 2 -17.06 42.89 27.26
CA THR A 2 -15.85 43.68 27.53
C THR A 2 -15.09 43.95 26.23
N GLU A 3 -14.33 45.04 26.17
CA GLU A 3 -13.46 45.38 25.02
C GLU A 3 -12.49 44.23 24.68
N VAL A 4 -12.12 43.44 25.68
CA VAL A 4 -11.32 42.22 25.55
C VAL A 4 -12.08 41.13 24.76
N ASP A 5 -13.38 40.95 25.00
CA ASP A 5 -14.20 39.98 24.25
C ASP A 5 -14.28 40.35 22.76
N GLU A 6 -14.33 41.65 22.46
CA GLU A 6 -14.39 42.16 21.10
C GLU A 6 -13.03 42.04 20.38
N GLN A 7 -11.93 42.28 21.10
CA GLN A 7 -10.59 42.05 20.56
C GLN A 7 -10.32 40.56 20.30
N ILE A 8 -10.79 39.66 21.18
CA ILE A 8 -10.69 38.21 20.98
C ILE A 8 -11.53 37.78 19.76
N ALA A 9 -12.73 38.34 19.60
CA ALA A 9 -13.59 38.05 18.45
C ALA A 9 -12.94 38.50 17.13
N ARG A 10 -12.36 39.71 17.08
CA ARG A 10 -11.63 40.21 15.90
C ARG A 10 -10.37 39.39 15.63
N ALA A 11 -9.61 39.02 16.65
CA ALA A 11 -8.44 38.17 16.49
C ALA A 11 -8.81 36.80 15.90
N ARG A 12 -9.90 36.18 16.36
CA ARG A 12 -10.42 34.92 15.80
C ARG A 12 -10.89 35.06 14.36
N ALA A 13 -11.56 36.17 14.03
CA ALA A 13 -12.02 36.44 12.66
C ALA A 13 -10.84 36.64 11.67
N THR A 14 -9.79 37.34 12.09
CA THR A 14 -8.58 37.53 11.28
C THR A 14 -7.82 36.21 11.11
N MET A 15 -7.71 35.41 12.18
CA MET A 15 -7.08 34.09 12.12
C MET A 15 -7.84 33.13 11.19
N ALA A 16 -9.18 33.19 11.22
CA ALA A 16 -10.04 32.40 10.34
C ALA A 16 -9.82 32.74 8.85
N ARG A 17 -9.74 34.03 8.51
CA ARG A 17 -9.43 34.49 7.13
C ARG A 17 -8.06 34.03 6.66
N ILE A 18 -7.03 34.18 7.49
CA ILE A 18 -5.66 33.72 7.15
C ILE A 18 -5.64 32.20 6.96
N SER A 19 -6.41 31.45 7.77
CA SER A 19 -6.50 29.99 7.63
C SER A 19 -7.26 29.53 6.39
N GLU A 20 -8.22 30.31 5.87
CA GLU A 20 -8.93 30.01 4.63
C GLU A 20 -8.05 30.25 3.40
N ASP A 21 -7.26 31.34 3.38
CA ASP A 21 -6.33 31.65 2.28
C ASP A 21 -5.20 30.61 2.14
N TYR A 22 -4.73 30.03 3.26
CA TYR A 22 -3.74 28.95 3.24
C TYR A 22 -4.35 27.55 3.04
N ARG A 23 -5.68 27.40 3.05
CA ARG A 23 -6.41 26.13 2.82
C ARG A 23 -6.47 25.72 1.35
N GLY A 24 -5.91 26.51 0.44
CA GLY A 24 -5.76 26.19 -0.98
C GLY A 24 -4.84 24.97 -1.27
N PRO A 25 -4.41 24.76 -2.53
CA PRO A 25 -3.82 23.51 -3.07
C PRO A 25 -2.63 22.91 -2.29
N VAL A 26 -2.05 23.68 -1.37
CA VAL A 26 -1.02 23.27 -0.41
C VAL A 26 -1.59 22.40 0.72
N ALA A 27 -2.79 22.68 1.24
CA ALA A 27 -3.45 21.89 2.28
C ALA A 27 -3.94 20.53 1.76
N GLU A 28 -4.32 20.44 0.49
CA GLU A 28 -4.64 19.17 -0.19
C GLU A 28 -3.38 18.31 -0.39
N LYS A 29 -2.27 18.93 -0.83
CA LYS A 29 -0.96 18.26 -0.95
C LYS A 29 -0.35 17.87 0.40
N LEU A 30 -0.49 18.68 1.44
CA LEU A 30 -0.07 18.28 2.79
C LEU A 30 -1.01 17.20 3.34
N GLY A 31 -2.33 17.37 3.19
CA GLY A 31 -3.34 16.43 3.69
C GLY A 31 -3.17 15.02 3.13
N THR A 32 -2.83 14.89 1.84
CA THR A 32 -2.52 13.58 1.21
C THR A 32 -1.25 12.95 1.78
N VAL A 33 -0.18 13.74 2.00
CA VAL A 33 1.09 13.27 2.59
C VAL A 33 0.91 12.84 4.06
N TYR A 34 0.19 13.62 4.88
CA TYR A 34 -0.09 13.29 6.28
C TYR A 34 -1.04 12.10 6.42
N ARG A 35 -2.05 11.97 5.54
CA ARG A 35 -3.00 10.84 5.53
C ARG A 35 -2.32 9.54 5.05
N ALA A 36 -1.35 9.63 4.13
CA ALA A 36 -0.49 8.51 3.74
C ALA A 36 0.39 8.02 4.92
N HIS A 37 0.94 8.94 5.72
CA HIS A 37 1.68 8.61 6.94
C HIS A 37 0.80 7.94 8.01
N GLY A 38 -0.42 8.46 8.24
CA GLY A 38 -1.36 7.92 9.22
C GLY A 38 -1.93 6.54 8.86
N LYS A 39 -2.14 6.25 7.56
CA LYS A 39 -2.53 4.90 7.10
C LYS A 39 -1.41 3.86 7.28
N ARG A 40 -0.13 4.26 7.22
CA ARG A 40 1.03 3.37 7.43
C ARG A 40 1.27 2.99 8.89
N LEU A 41 1.02 3.88 9.86
CA LEU A 41 1.01 3.48 11.28
C LEU A 41 -0.03 2.37 11.52
N LYS A 42 -1.19 2.47 10.86
CA LYS A 42 -2.21 1.42 10.89
C LYS A 42 -1.74 0.13 10.18
N ARG A 43 -0.97 0.19 9.09
CA ARG A 43 -0.39 -1.04 8.46
C ARG A 43 0.65 -1.76 9.31
N LYS A 44 1.49 -1.03 10.07
CA LYS A 44 2.34 -1.67 11.11
C LYS A 44 1.48 -2.35 12.17
N ALA A 45 0.36 -1.74 12.56
CA ALA A 45 -0.59 -2.34 13.49
C ALA A 45 -1.31 -3.57 12.89
N VAL A 46 -1.56 -3.62 11.58
CA VAL A 46 -2.10 -4.82 10.89
C VAL A 46 -1.08 -5.96 10.88
N GLY A 47 0.20 -5.69 10.61
CA GLY A 47 1.25 -6.71 10.68
C GLY A 47 1.45 -7.30 12.08
N VAL A 48 1.30 -6.47 13.11
CA VAL A 48 1.30 -6.91 14.52
C VAL A 48 0.01 -7.67 14.85
N GLY A 49 -1.16 -7.17 14.43
CA GLY A 49 -2.46 -7.82 14.66
C GLY A 49 -2.59 -9.20 14.01
N THR A 50 -2.09 -9.37 12.78
CA THR A 50 -2.05 -10.69 12.12
C THR A 50 -1.11 -11.66 12.84
N ARG A 51 0.04 -11.18 13.36
CA ARG A 51 0.94 -12.02 14.16
C ARG A 51 0.30 -12.43 15.48
N PHE A 52 -0.38 -11.52 16.17
CA PHE A 52 -1.17 -11.84 17.36
C PHE A 52 -2.26 -12.87 17.06
N ALA A 53 -3.00 -12.71 15.95
CA ALA A 53 -4.02 -13.68 15.54
C ALA A 53 -3.44 -15.08 15.28
N ILE A 54 -2.28 -15.17 14.60
CA ILE A 54 -1.58 -16.44 14.37
C ILE A 54 -1.10 -17.05 15.69
N ILE A 55 -0.49 -16.25 16.58
CA ILE A 55 -0.05 -16.72 17.91
C ILE A 55 -1.25 -17.27 18.70
N CYS A 56 -2.38 -16.56 18.73
CA CYS A 56 -3.59 -17.01 19.40
C CYS A 56 -4.12 -18.31 18.81
N ALA A 57 -4.17 -18.43 17.47
CA ALA A 57 -4.65 -19.63 16.80
C ALA A 57 -3.76 -20.85 17.07
N VAL A 58 -2.44 -20.71 16.98
CA VAL A 58 -1.49 -21.80 17.24
C VAL A 58 -1.53 -22.23 18.70
N ASN A 59 -1.57 -21.28 19.64
CA ASN A 59 -1.70 -21.57 21.07
C ASN A 59 -3.03 -22.25 21.40
N ALA A 60 -4.13 -21.89 20.73
CA ALA A 60 -5.42 -22.58 20.89
C ALA A 60 -5.35 -24.04 20.42
N ILE A 61 -4.68 -24.32 19.29
CA ILE A 61 -4.48 -25.68 18.79
C ILE A 61 -3.64 -26.50 19.78
N ILE A 62 -2.56 -25.91 20.32
CA ILE A 62 -1.71 -26.57 21.33
C ILE A 62 -2.52 -26.92 22.58
N LEU A 63 -3.39 -26.00 23.05
CA LEU A 63 -4.28 -26.26 24.19
C LEU A 63 -5.29 -27.38 23.91
N ILE A 64 -5.90 -27.39 22.72
CA ILE A 64 -6.84 -28.44 22.32
C ILE A 64 -6.11 -29.80 22.26
N ALA A 65 -4.94 -29.86 21.65
CA ALA A 65 -4.13 -31.07 21.58
C ALA A 65 -3.70 -31.57 22.96
N ALA A 66 -3.29 -30.67 23.85
CA ALA A 66 -2.96 -30.98 25.23
C ALA A 66 -4.18 -31.49 26.02
N ALA A 67 -5.35 -30.88 25.84
CA ALA A 67 -6.58 -31.33 26.49
C ALA A 67 -6.98 -32.75 26.06
N VAL A 68 -6.90 -33.05 24.76
CA VAL A 68 -7.19 -34.39 24.21
C VAL A 68 -6.17 -35.41 24.69
N ALA A 69 -4.87 -35.07 24.67
CA ALA A 69 -3.82 -35.95 25.20
C ALA A 69 -3.98 -36.21 26.70
N GLY A 70 -4.41 -35.18 27.46
CA GLY A 70 -4.70 -35.25 28.90
C GLY A 70 -5.84 -36.18 29.28
N MET A 71 -6.77 -36.47 28.35
CA MET A 71 -7.84 -37.44 28.55
C MET A 71 -7.33 -38.90 28.48
N VAL A 72 -6.23 -39.15 27.77
CA VAL A 72 -5.64 -40.48 27.58
C VAL A 72 -4.46 -40.71 28.52
N VAL A 73 -3.67 -39.67 28.79
CA VAL A 73 -2.48 -39.71 29.64
C VAL A 73 -2.58 -38.61 30.70
N PRO A 74 -2.48 -38.92 32.01
CA PRO A 74 -2.50 -37.91 33.05
C PRO A 74 -1.24 -37.03 32.95
N LEU A 75 -1.40 -35.83 32.39
CA LEU A 75 -0.28 -34.91 32.10
C LEU A 75 0.46 -34.45 33.37
N GLY A 76 -0.19 -34.45 34.53
CA GLY A 76 0.42 -34.04 35.80
C GLY A 76 1.02 -32.62 35.76
N LEU A 77 1.74 -32.25 36.82
CA LEU A 77 2.36 -30.92 36.92
C LEU A 77 3.44 -30.71 35.85
N PHE A 78 4.23 -31.75 35.56
CA PHE A 78 5.33 -31.71 34.60
C PHE A 78 4.87 -31.64 33.14
N GLY A 79 3.78 -32.32 32.77
CA GLY A 79 3.19 -32.22 31.42
C GLY A 79 2.50 -30.87 31.20
N GLY A 80 1.83 -30.32 32.22
CA GLY A 80 1.31 -28.95 32.17
C GLY A 80 2.43 -27.91 31.97
N LEU A 81 3.54 -28.06 32.69
CA LEU A 81 4.72 -27.21 32.53
C LEU A 81 5.35 -27.34 31.13
N ALA A 82 5.41 -28.55 30.58
CA ALA A 82 5.93 -28.79 29.23
C ALA A 82 5.06 -28.10 28.15
N VAL A 83 3.74 -28.14 28.29
CA VAL A 83 2.80 -27.43 27.39
C VAL A 83 2.98 -25.92 27.50
N LEU A 84 3.13 -25.39 28.71
CA LEU A 84 3.38 -23.96 28.94
C LEU A 84 4.71 -23.51 28.27
N LEU A 85 5.78 -24.29 28.44
CA LEU A 85 7.07 -24.03 27.80
C LEU A 85 7.00 -24.10 26.28
N LEU A 86 6.24 -25.06 25.73
CA LEU A 86 6.01 -25.18 24.29
C LEU A 86 5.28 -23.95 23.75
N MET A 87 4.23 -23.48 24.43
CA MET A 87 3.49 -22.27 24.05
C MET A 87 4.39 -21.03 24.11
N ALA A 88 5.20 -20.89 25.16
CA ALA A 88 6.15 -19.80 25.29
C ALA A 88 7.20 -19.82 24.17
N ALA A 89 7.78 -20.99 23.89
CA ALA A 89 8.76 -21.17 22.82
C ALA A 89 8.19 -20.84 21.44
N VAL A 90 6.98 -21.31 21.13
CA VAL A 90 6.29 -21.02 19.86
C VAL A 90 5.94 -19.54 19.74
N THR A 91 5.46 -18.92 20.83
CA THR A 91 5.15 -17.48 20.86
C THR A 91 6.41 -16.65 20.62
N ILE A 92 7.52 -16.98 21.27
CA ILE A 92 8.82 -16.32 21.10
C ILE A 92 9.34 -16.53 19.67
N ALA A 93 9.25 -17.76 19.15
CA ALA A 93 9.67 -18.08 17.79
C ALA A 93 8.92 -17.25 16.74
N ILE A 94 7.60 -17.10 16.87
CA ILE A 94 6.78 -16.27 15.97
C ILE A 94 7.06 -14.77 16.18
N ALA A 95 7.30 -14.34 17.42
CA ALA A 95 7.62 -12.94 17.73
C ALA A 95 8.96 -12.49 17.13
N ILE A 96 9.97 -13.38 17.15
CA ILE A 96 11.32 -13.13 16.61
C ILE A 96 11.40 -13.46 15.12
N ALA A 97 10.46 -14.26 14.58
CA ALA A 97 10.47 -14.64 13.17
C ALA A 97 10.56 -13.41 12.25
N PRO A 98 11.54 -13.38 11.31
CA PRO A 98 11.70 -12.26 10.40
C PRO A 98 10.44 -12.08 9.55
N ALA A 99 10.03 -10.83 9.34
CA ALA A 99 8.91 -10.51 8.46
C ALA A 99 9.14 -11.17 7.09
N ALA A 100 8.09 -11.77 6.52
CA ALA A 100 8.15 -12.50 5.25
C ALA A 100 9.02 -11.75 4.24
N ARG A 101 10.10 -12.42 3.83
CA ARG A 101 11.18 -11.86 3.00
C ARG A 101 10.56 -11.20 1.76
N ALA A 102 10.97 -9.96 1.48
CA ALA A 102 10.43 -9.21 0.35
C ALA A 102 10.53 -10.05 -0.94
N PRO A 103 9.50 -10.09 -1.80
CA PRO A 103 9.52 -10.88 -3.02
C PRO A 103 10.75 -10.51 -3.87
N SER A 104 11.54 -11.49 -4.31
CA SER A 104 12.70 -11.22 -5.18
C SER A 104 12.25 -10.68 -6.55
N GLU A 105 13.10 -9.92 -7.24
CA GLU A 105 12.82 -9.38 -8.58
C GLU A 105 12.34 -10.47 -9.57
N LYS A 106 12.95 -11.67 -9.50
CA LYS A 106 12.55 -12.84 -10.29
C LYS A 106 11.10 -13.26 -10.00
N VAL A 107 10.69 -13.20 -8.74
CA VAL A 107 9.31 -13.49 -8.34
C VAL A 107 8.36 -12.40 -8.83
N LEU A 108 8.77 -11.12 -8.89
CA LEU A 108 7.94 -10.07 -9.47
C LEU A 108 7.69 -10.30 -10.97
N ARG A 109 8.69 -10.76 -11.73
CA ARG A 109 8.55 -11.06 -13.17
C ARG A 109 7.61 -12.24 -13.45
N GLU A 110 7.69 -13.30 -12.65
CA GLU A 110 6.93 -14.55 -12.86
C GLU A 110 5.52 -14.54 -12.22
N THR A 111 5.16 -13.50 -11.46
CA THR A 111 3.91 -13.46 -10.70
C THR A 111 2.69 -13.05 -11.53
N ASP A 112 1.54 -13.66 -11.24
CA ASP A 112 0.20 -13.28 -11.71
C ASP A 112 -0.08 -11.78 -11.49
N ILE A 113 -0.55 -11.13 -12.56
CA ILE A 113 -0.89 -9.71 -12.64
C ILE A 113 -1.77 -9.22 -11.48
N LYS A 114 -2.66 -10.07 -10.95
CA LYS A 114 -3.56 -9.72 -9.84
C LYS A 114 -2.84 -9.47 -8.51
N THR A 115 -1.68 -10.09 -8.31
CA THR A 115 -0.90 -9.96 -7.06
C THR A 115 0.36 -9.11 -7.23
N LEU A 116 0.70 -8.76 -8.47
CA LEU A 116 1.90 -8.03 -8.86
C LEU A 116 2.04 -6.65 -8.18
N PRO A 117 0.98 -5.80 -8.09
CA PRO A 117 1.11 -4.49 -7.44
C PRO A 117 1.40 -4.62 -5.94
N ALA A 118 0.72 -5.55 -5.26
CA ALA A 118 0.90 -5.79 -3.82
C ALA A 118 2.29 -6.35 -3.48
N LYS A 119 2.85 -7.22 -4.34
CA LYS A 119 4.22 -7.73 -4.17
C LYS A 119 5.25 -6.63 -4.44
N THR A 120 5.00 -5.78 -5.44
CA THR A 120 5.90 -4.67 -5.79
C THR A 120 5.92 -3.60 -4.70
N GLU A 121 4.78 -3.30 -4.08
CA GLU A 121 4.71 -2.41 -2.91
C GLU A 121 5.61 -2.93 -1.77
N ARG A 122 5.51 -4.22 -1.43
CA ARG A 122 6.34 -4.84 -0.38
C ARG A 122 7.83 -4.82 -0.73
N TRP A 123 8.16 -5.02 -2.01
CA TRP A 123 9.53 -4.95 -2.48
C TRP A 123 10.09 -3.52 -2.39
N LEU A 124 9.34 -2.52 -2.86
CA LEU A 124 9.70 -1.11 -2.75
C LEU A 124 9.90 -0.67 -1.30
N ASP A 125 9.03 -1.12 -0.38
CA ASP A 125 9.17 -0.86 1.05
C ASP A 125 10.47 -1.43 1.63
N ALA A 126 10.91 -2.59 1.13
CA ALA A 126 12.19 -3.18 1.52
C ALA A 126 13.40 -2.45 0.94
N GLN A 127 13.26 -1.78 -0.21
CA GLN A 127 14.32 -0.95 -0.82
C GLN A 127 14.39 0.46 -0.21
N ARG A 128 13.39 0.90 0.56
CA ARG A 128 13.37 2.23 1.20
C ARG A 128 14.65 2.68 1.93
N PRO A 129 15.37 1.85 2.72
CA PRO A 129 16.53 2.32 3.48
C PRO A 129 17.73 2.73 2.61
N MET A 130 17.89 2.16 1.41
CA MET A 130 19.02 2.49 0.53
C MET A 130 18.77 3.73 -0.36
N LEU A 131 17.54 4.26 -0.35
CA LEU A 131 17.14 5.39 -1.17
C LEU A 131 17.44 6.73 -0.47
N PRO A 132 17.78 7.78 -1.24
CA PRO A 132 18.00 9.13 -0.71
C PRO A 132 16.68 9.71 -0.19
N ALA A 133 16.75 10.62 0.78
CA ALA A 133 15.58 11.22 1.42
C ALA A 133 14.47 11.71 0.45
N PRO A 134 14.76 12.43 -0.66
CA PRO A 134 13.73 12.85 -1.62
C PRO A 134 13.06 11.68 -2.35
N ALA A 135 13.80 10.61 -2.68
CA ALA A 135 13.25 9.45 -3.38
C ALA A 135 12.30 8.61 -2.50
N ARG A 136 12.50 8.62 -1.17
CA ARG A 136 11.61 7.91 -0.23
C ARG A 136 10.17 8.41 -0.32
N GLY A 137 9.98 9.72 -0.48
CA GLY A 137 8.66 10.32 -0.64
C GLY A 137 7.96 9.89 -1.94
N LEU A 138 8.72 9.79 -3.04
CA LEU A 138 8.20 9.31 -4.32
C LEU A 138 7.82 7.83 -4.26
N VAL A 139 8.64 6.98 -3.64
CA VAL A 139 8.32 5.57 -3.42
C VAL A 139 7.06 5.42 -2.56
N ASP A 140 6.90 6.24 -1.53
CA ASP A 140 5.69 6.25 -0.69
C ASP A 140 4.44 6.61 -1.52
N GLN A 141 4.54 7.58 -2.45
CA GLN A 141 3.45 7.94 -3.37
C GLN A 141 3.14 6.83 -4.38
N ILE A 142 4.16 6.22 -4.97
CA ILE A 142 4.02 5.08 -5.86
C ILE A 142 3.30 3.93 -5.14
N GLY A 143 3.67 3.62 -3.89
CA GLY A 143 3.00 2.58 -3.09
C GLY A 143 1.49 2.82 -2.92
N VAL A 144 1.06 4.07 -2.72
CA VAL A 144 -0.37 4.42 -2.63
C VAL A 144 -1.09 4.23 -3.97
N ARG A 145 -0.42 4.56 -5.08
CA ARG A 145 -0.98 4.36 -6.42
C ARG A 145 -1.08 2.88 -6.77
N LEU A 146 -0.06 2.08 -6.43
CA LEU A 146 -0.05 0.63 -6.61
C LEU A 146 -1.20 -0.07 -5.86
N GLU A 147 -1.52 0.39 -4.64
CA GLU A 147 -2.69 -0.12 -3.91
C GLU A 147 -3.99 0.19 -4.65
N THR A 148 -4.17 1.42 -5.12
CA THR A 148 -5.35 1.83 -5.88
C THR A 148 -5.50 0.99 -7.15
N LEU A 149 -4.38 0.79 -7.86
CA LEU A 149 -4.31 -0.03 -9.05
C LEU A 149 -4.59 -1.51 -8.77
N SER A 150 -4.15 -2.05 -7.62
CA SER A 150 -4.44 -3.42 -7.22
C SER A 150 -5.94 -3.69 -7.08
N ALA A 151 -6.70 -2.72 -6.54
CA ALA A 151 -8.14 -2.82 -6.38
C ALA A 151 -8.88 -2.76 -7.72
N GLN A 152 -8.32 -2.05 -8.71
CA GLN A 152 -8.87 -1.94 -10.07
C GLN A 152 -8.54 -3.18 -10.90
N LEU A 153 -7.27 -3.60 -10.94
CA LEU A 153 -6.83 -4.81 -11.63
C LEU A 153 -7.48 -6.08 -11.09
N GLY A 154 -7.85 -6.12 -9.81
CA GLY A 154 -8.60 -7.23 -9.23
C GLY A 154 -10.00 -7.41 -9.84
N ARG A 155 -10.56 -6.38 -10.48
CA ARG A 155 -11.88 -6.39 -11.12
C ARG A 155 -11.81 -6.68 -12.62
N LEU A 156 -10.66 -6.49 -13.24
CA LEU A 156 -10.43 -6.71 -14.67
C LEU A 156 -9.91 -8.13 -14.92
N ASP A 157 -10.32 -8.72 -16.03
CA ASP A 157 -9.71 -9.95 -16.52
C ASP A 157 -8.40 -9.54 -17.20
N GLY A 158 -7.26 -9.75 -16.52
CA GLY A 158 -5.92 -9.27 -16.90
C GLY A 158 -5.31 -9.80 -18.21
N ARG A 159 -6.12 -9.90 -19.27
CA ARG A 159 -5.78 -10.20 -20.67
C ARG A 159 -5.86 -8.96 -21.57
N GLU A 160 -6.17 -7.80 -21.01
CA GLU A 160 -6.23 -6.51 -21.71
C GLU A 160 -4.81 -5.97 -21.99
N GLU A 161 -4.66 -5.20 -23.07
CA GLU A 161 -3.38 -4.61 -23.48
C GLU A 161 -2.83 -3.66 -22.40
N GLU A 162 -3.73 -2.89 -21.77
CA GLU A 162 -3.44 -1.99 -20.67
C GLU A 162 -2.90 -2.73 -19.44
N ALA A 163 -3.40 -3.95 -19.19
CA ALA A 163 -2.94 -4.78 -18.08
C ALA A 163 -1.49 -5.26 -18.31
N TYR A 164 -1.15 -5.57 -19.57
CA TYR A 164 0.22 -5.98 -19.94
C TYR A 164 1.23 -4.84 -19.74
N GLU A 165 0.91 -3.62 -20.18
CA GLU A 165 1.77 -2.45 -19.99
C GLU A 165 1.99 -2.13 -18.51
N VAL A 166 0.92 -2.19 -17.71
CA VAL A 166 0.99 -2.03 -16.26
C VAL A 166 1.91 -3.08 -15.62
N ARG A 167 1.80 -4.34 -16.04
CA ARG A 167 2.68 -5.42 -15.55
C ARG A 167 4.14 -5.15 -15.91
N ARG A 168 4.41 -4.71 -17.13
CA ARG A 168 5.77 -4.40 -17.60
C ARG A 168 6.38 -3.25 -16.80
N LEU A 169 5.62 -2.17 -16.58
CA LEU A 169 6.09 -1.01 -15.83
C LEU A 169 6.40 -1.36 -14.37
N ILE A 170 5.49 -2.06 -13.69
CA ILE A 170 5.57 -2.32 -12.25
C ILE A 170 6.42 -3.55 -11.92
N GLY A 171 6.36 -4.59 -12.75
CA GLY A 171 7.04 -5.86 -12.52
C GLY A 171 8.47 -5.90 -13.06
N GLU A 172 8.79 -5.08 -14.07
CA GLU A 172 10.10 -5.12 -14.74
C GLU A 172 10.82 -3.78 -14.67
N GLN A 173 10.22 -2.71 -15.19
CA GLN A 173 10.92 -1.44 -15.37
C GLN A 173 11.25 -0.77 -14.04
N LEU A 174 10.27 -0.65 -13.14
CA LEU A 174 10.45 -0.03 -11.83
C LEU A 174 11.46 -0.83 -10.97
N PRO A 175 11.35 -2.17 -10.84
CA PRO A 175 12.33 -2.94 -10.08
C PRO A 175 13.74 -2.90 -10.68
N ALA A 176 13.85 -2.98 -12.01
CA ALA A 176 15.14 -2.86 -12.70
C ALA A 176 15.81 -1.52 -12.41
N PHE A 177 15.09 -0.40 -12.55
CA PHE A 177 15.64 0.93 -12.34
C PHE A 177 16.16 1.15 -10.92
N VAL A 178 15.40 0.73 -9.90
CA VAL A 178 15.83 0.83 -8.50
C VAL A 178 17.01 -0.11 -8.21
N THR A 179 17.05 -1.28 -8.85
CA THR A 179 18.17 -2.23 -8.72
C THR A 179 19.44 -1.70 -9.39
N ASP A 180 19.33 -1.03 -10.53
CA ASP A 180 20.46 -0.40 -11.22
C ASP A 180 21.08 0.72 -10.39
N TYR A 181 20.24 1.54 -9.74
CA TYR A 181 20.71 2.51 -8.76
C TYR A 181 21.39 1.83 -7.56
N ALA A 182 20.85 0.71 -7.06
CA ALA A 182 21.45 -0.02 -5.94
C ALA A 182 22.85 -0.57 -6.26
N ARG A 183 23.15 -0.88 -7.53
CA ARG A 183 24.49 -1.29 -7.99
C ARG A 183 25.53 -0.16 -7.93
N VAL A 184 25.10 1.10 -7.92
CA VAL A 184 26.02 2.25 -7.79
C VAL A 184 26.56 2.31 -6.36
N PRO A 185 27.90 2.30 -6.15
CA PRO A 185 28.49 2.43 -4.82
C PRO A 185 28.12 3.76 -4.16
N GLU A 186 27.82 3.73 -2.86
CA GLU A 186 27.37 4.92 -2.09
C GLU A 186 28.24 6.18 -2.28
N PRO A 187 29.60 6.10 -2.29
CA PRO A 187 30.44 7.28 -2.46
C PRO A 187 30.25 7.96 -3.82
N LEU A 188 29.83 7.21 -4.84
CA LEU A 188 29.68 7.71 -6.22
C LEU A 188 28.28 8.24 -6.51
N ARG A 189 27.29 8.01 -5.64
CA ARG A 189 25.89 8.41 -5.87
C ARG A 189 25.66 9.92 -5.86
N ARG A 190 26.54 10.64 -5.16
CA ARG A 190 26.53 12.11 -5.06
C ARG A 190 27.54 12.78 -5.99
N VAL A 191 28.34 11.99 -6.70
CA VAL A 191 29.33 12.51 -7.64
C VAL A 191 28.63 12.81 -8.95
N GLU A 192 28.74 14.04 -9.40
CA GLU A 192 28.18 14.45 -10.67
C GLU A 192 28.91 13.75 -11.82
N ARG A 193 28.15 13.11 -12.71
CA ARG A 193 28.64 12.54 -13.96
C ARG A 193 27.71 12.97 -15.07
N ASN A 194 28.26 13.48 -16.17
CA ASN A 194 27.48 13.95 -17.32
C ASN A 194 26.41 15.01 -16.96
N GLY A 195 26.72 15.91 -16.01
CA GLY A 195 25.82 17.00 -15.63
C GLY A 195 24.71 16.63 -14.63
N ARG A 196 24.66 15.37 -14.16
CA ARG A 196 23.69 14.92 -13.15
C ARG A 196 24.32 13.96 -12.14
N THR A 197 23.82 13.98 -10.91
CA THR A 197 24.15 12.97 -9.90
C THR A 197 23.22 11.76 -10.03
N PRO A 198 23.68 10.53 -9.80
CA PRO A 198 22.81 9.35 -9.74
C PRO A 198 21.61 9.49 -8.80
N ASP A 199 21.76 10.18 -7.65
CA ASP A 199 20.65 10.50 -6.74
C ASP A 199 19.55 11.32 -7.42
N ALA A 200 19.94 12.35 -8.18
CA ALA A 200 19.02 13.21 -8.91
C ALA A 200 18.35 12.48 -10.08
N GLU A 201 19.08 11.60 -10.76
CA GLU A 201 18.55 10.78 -11.85
C GLU A 201 17.52 9.77 -11.36
N LEU A 202 17.79 9.12 -10.22
CA LEU A 202 16.82 8.26 -9.55
C LEU A 202 15.53 9.01 -9.20
N VAL A 203 15.64 10.21 -8.62
CA VAL A 203 14.47 11.02 -8.26
C VAL A 203 13.67 11.41 -9.51
N ALA A 204 14.34 11.82 -10.59
CA ALA A 204 13.67 12.16 -11.85
C ALA A 204 12.97 10.95 -12.48
N GLY A 205 13.65 9.80 -12.54
CA GLY A 205 13.08 8.56 -13.08
C GLY A 205 11.90 8.04 -12.27
N LEU A 206 12.00 8.04 -10.93
CA LEU A 206 10.89 7.64 -10.06
C LEU A 206 9.68 8.57 -10.20
N LYS A 207 9.90 9.87 -10.41
CA LYS A 207 8.82 10.82 -10.65
C LYS A 207 8.13 10.56 -11.99
N LEU A 208 8.88 10.23 -13.04
CA LEU A 208 8.30 9.87 -14.34
C LEU A 208 7.46 8.59 -14.23
N ILE A 209 7.99 7.56 -13.55
CA ILE A 209 7.26 6.30 -13.33
C ILE A 209 5.97 6.54 -12.52
N GLU A 210 6.04 7.39 -11.49
CA GLU A 210 4.87 7.75 -10.69
C GLU A 210 3.75 8.42 -11.52
N GLN A 211 4.13 9.30 -12.45
CA GLN A 211 3.21 9.94 -13.39
C GLN A 211 2.60 8.93 -14.37
N GLU A 212 3.42 8.06 -14.96
CA GLU A 212 2.93 7.05 -15.90
C GLU A 212 1.95 6.07 -15.23
N ILE A 213 2.24 5.66 -13.99
CA ILE A 213 1.29 4.84 -13.20
C ILE A 213 -0.02 5.61 -12.97
N ALA A 214 0.03 6.92 -12.73
CA ALA A 214 -1.15 7.76 -12.57
C ALA A 214 -2.01 7.78 -13.84
N ASP A 215 -1.37 8.00 -14.99
CA ASP A 215 -2.03 8.09 -16.30
C ASP A 215 -2.64 6.75 -16.71
N MET A 216 -1.93 5.64 -16.49
CA MET A 216 -2.48 4.28 -16.67
C MET A 216 -3.70 4.04 -15.77
N THR A 217 -3.63 4.43 -14.49
CA THR A 217 -4.76 4.29 -13.56
C THR A 217 -5.97 5.10 -14.02
N ALA A 218 -5.76 6.31 -14.55
CA ALA A 218 -6.83 7.14 -15.10
C ALA A 218 -7.47 6.52 -16.35
N ARG A 219 -6.65 5.97 -17.25
CA ARG A 219 -7.13 5.26 -18.46
C ARG A 219 -8.00 4.04 -18.11
N LEU A 220 -7.56 3.23 -17.14
CA LEU A 220 -8.34 2.08 -16.65
C LEU A 220 -9.68 2.53 -16.07
N ALA A 221 -9.69 3.60 -15.26
CA ALA A 221 -10.92 4.15 -14.70
C ALA A 221 -11.89 4.70 -15.78
N GLN A 222 -11.36 5.29 -16.86
CA GLN A 222 -12.19 5.78 -17.96
C GLN A 222 -12.91 4.64 -18.68
N SER A 223 -12.21 3.53 -18.95
CA SER A 223 -12.80 2.32 -19.55
C SER A 223 -13.97 1.78 -18.71
N ASP A 224 -13.81 1.73 -17.39
CA ASP A 224 -14.87 1.32 -16.46
C ASP A 224 -16.11 2.24 -16.55
N LEU A 225 -15.90 3.56 -16.63
CA LEU A 225 -16.97 4.56 -16.74
C LEU A 225 -17.71 4.43 -18.09
N ASP A 226 -16.98 4.19 -19.18
CA ASP A 226 -17.56 4.01 -20.51
C ASP A 226 -18.44 2.76 -20.55
N SER A 227 -18.01 1.66 -19.92
CA SER A 227 -18.80 0.44 -19.77
C SER A 227 -20.11 0.67 -18.99
N LEU A 228 -20.05 1.48 -17.91
CA LEU A 228 -21.23 1.84 -17.13
C LEU A 228 -22.22 2.70 -17.95
N SER A 229 -21.71 3.68 -18.70
CA SER A 229 -22.55 4.54 -19.55
C SER A 229 -23.30 3.75 -20.62
N THR A 230 -22.62 2.77 -21.23
CA THR A 230 -23.19 1.88 -22.24
C THR A 230 -24.32 1.02 -21.66
N ARG A 231 -24.10 0.43 -20.48
CA ARG A 231 -25.13 -0.35 -19.77
C ARG A 231 -26.32 0.52 -19.36
N GLY A 232 -26.07 1.74 -18.88
CA GLY A 232 -27.12 2.70 -18.55
C GLY A 232 -28.01 3.02 -19.75
N ARG A 233 -27.40 3.30 -20.91
CA ARG A 233 -28.12 3.57 -22.16
C ARG A 233 -28.95 2.36 -22.64
N TYR A 234 -28.40 1.15 -22.52
CA TYR A 234 -29.13 -0.07 -22.86
C TYR A 234 -30.36 -0.27 -21.96
N LEU A 235 -30.22 -0.04 -20.65
CA LEU A 235 -31.33 -0.12 -19.71
C LEU A 235 -32.41 0.92 -20.02
N GLU A 236 -32.01 2.16 -20.35
CA GLU A 236 -32.96 3.19 -20.78
C GLU A 236 -33.75 2.75 -22.01
N ILE A 237 -33.10 2.24 -23.05
CA ILE A 237 -33.79 1.79 -24.28
C ILE A 237 -34.75 0.64 -23.94
N LYS A 238 -34.27 -0.39 -23.25
CA LYS A 238 -35.06 -1.59 -22.95
C LYS A 238 -36.31 -1.28 -22.13
N TYR A 239 -36.20 -0.46 -21.09
CA TYR A 239 -37.32 -0.19 -20.18
C TYR A 239 -38.18 1.01 -20.59
N ARG A 240 -37.65 1.94 -21.41
CA ARG A 240 -38.44 3.04 -21.98
C ARG A 240 -39.33 2.55 -23.12
N ASP A 241 -38.87 1.58 -23.92
CA ASP A 241 -39.69 0.99 -24.99
C ASP A 241 -40.72 -0.02 -24.44
N GLU A 242 -40.40 -0.81 -23.40
CA GLU A 242 -41.38 -1.72 -22.74
C GLU A 242 -42.46 -0.97 -21.92
N GLY A 243 -42.23 0.29 -21.56
CA GLY A 243 -43.18 1.14 -20.83
C GLY A 243 -44.07 2.01 -21.72
N GLY A 244 -43.75 2.13 -23.01
CA GLY A 244 -44.48 2.96 -23.99
C GLY A 244 -45.59 2.23 -24.75
N ASP A 245 -45.68 0.90 -24.64
CA ASP A 245 -46.68 0.07 -25.31
C ASP A 245 -47.49 -0.75 -24.29
N ARG A 246 -48.26 -0.04 -23.46
CA ARG A 246 -49.38 -0.64 -22.74
C ARG A 246 -50.65 0.12 -23.15
N PRO A 247 -51.62 -0.55 -23.81
CA PRO A 247 -52.89 0.06 -24.22
C PRO A 247 -53.76 0.44 -23.02
#